data_AF-A0A8T5Z8A0-F1
#
_entry.id   AF-A0A8T5Z8A0-F1
#
_cell.length_a   1.000
_cell.length_b   1.000
_cell.length_c   1.000
_cell.angle_alpha   90.00
_cell.angle_beta   90.00
_cell.angle_gamma   90.00
#
_symmetry.space_group_name_H-M   'P 1'
#
loop_
_entity.id
_entity.type
_entity.pdbx_description
1 polymer ?
#
loop_
_entity_poly.entity_id
_entity_poly.type
_entity_poly.pdbx_seq_one_letter_code
_entity_poly.pdbx_strand_id
1 'polypeptide(L)'
;FNKIGMIETSAVLAGFTFTVVSAHFWPLAMTAILGYLVNSAVRTLLFGYFGRKIYRPGLHFSLASVAPNLRFGAWLTADSIINYLNTNLSTLVLARILGAGVAGGYNLAYNVAVVPPMKLNPIITRVLFPAFAKIQDDTEKLRVNFYKLLSVVGIINFPALLGLMVVSNNFVPLVFGEKWNSIIPVLQLLCVVGLLRSVGNPIGSLLMAKARVDISFKFNVFKTFLFIPAIVIGGQMAGAIGVTLGFLLVQIINTILSYFVMIKPVLGSSYRQYILSLWLPFYLSLPTLVVSYALGIVLKGQMALGMLLAVQIAAGVLAFVVMIVLSRHPLVVEVKRQFCRSEKMKMLLRAG
;
A
#
# COMPACT_ATOMS: atom_id res chain seq x y z
N PHE A 1 9.27 -9.61 -20.11
CA PHE A 1 9.19 -8.41 -19.26
C PHE A 1 9.74 -7.15 -19.92
N ASN A 2 10.97 -7.11 -20.45
CA ASN A 2 11.53 -5.90 -21.08
C ASN A 2 10.65 -5.28 -22.19
N LYS A 3 10.12 -6.10 -23.12
CA LYS A 3 9.21 -5.59 -24.17
C LYS A 3 7.90 -5.02 -23.63
N ILE A 4 7.33 -5.63 -22.58
CA ILE A 4 6.11 -5.12 -21.92
C ILE A 4 6.40 -3.77 -21.27
N GLY A 5 7.53 -3.68 -20.56
CA GLY A 5 7.98 -2.42 -19.96
C GLY A 5 8.21 -1.32 -21.01
N MET A 6 8.90 -1.62 -22.11
CA MET A 6 9.11 -0.64 -23.19
C MET A 6 7.78 -0.13 -23.76
N ILE A 7 6.82 -1.01 -24.05
CA ILE A 7 5.50 -0.63 -24.57
C ILE A 7 4.77 0.29 -23.60
N GLU A 8 4.78 -0.05 -22.30
CA GLU A 8 4.15 0.79 -21.27
C GLU A 8 4.81 2.16 -21.16
N THR A 9 6.15 2.22 -21.15
CA THR A 9 6.88 3.48 -21.07
C THR A 9 6.65 4.35 -22.29
N SER A 10 6.70 3.79 -23.50
CA SER A 10 6.44 4.52 -24.75
C SER A 10 5.02 5.07 -24.81
N ALA A 11 4.02 4.28 -24.38
CA ALA A 11 2.64 4.74 -24.34
C ALA A 11 2.44 5.87 -23.32
N VAL A 12 3.07 5.78 -22.14
CA VAL A 12 2.97 6.82 -21.11
C VAL A 12 3.63 8.12 -21.58
N LEU A 13 4.80 8.03 -22.20
CA LEU A 13 5.48 9.18 -22.78
C LEU A 13 4.65 9.83 -23.88
N ALA A 14 4.04 9.05 -24.78
CA ALA A 14 3.19 9.57 -25.84
C ALA A 14 1.95 10.30 -25.27
N GLY A 15 1.26 9.69 -24.30
CA GLY A 15 0.11 10.29 -23.64
C GLY A 15 0.47 11.55 -22.87
N PHE A 16 1.58 11.54 -22.12
CA PHE A 16 2.06 12.70 -21.36
C PHE A 16 2.46 13.85 -22.27
N THR A 17 3.23 13.57 -23.33
CA THR A 17 3.65 14.59 -24.32
C THR A 17 2.44 15.22 -24.97
N PHE A 18 1.45 14.40 -25.35
CA PHE A 18 0.19 14.89 -25.90
C PHE A 18 -0.54 15.80 -24.91
N THR A 19 -0.65 15.41 -23.64
CA THR A 19 -1.27 16.24 -22.60
C THR A 19 -0.56 17.58 -22.45
N VAL A 20 0.77 17.60 -22.36
CA VAL A 20 1.54 18.84 -22.15
C VAL A 20 1.40 19.79 -23.34
N VAL A 21 1.52 19.26 -24.56
CA VAL A 21 1.38 20.05 -25.79
C VAL A 21 -0.04 20.58 -25.93
N SER A 22 -1.06 19.73 -25.76
CA SER A 22 -2.46 20.16 -25.86
C SER A 22 -2.87 21.15 -24.76
N ALA A 23 -2.34 21.00 -23.54
CA ALA A 23 -2.57 21.95 -22.45
C ALA A 23 -1.96 23.32 -22.70
N HIS A 24 -0.86 23.41 -23.47
CA HIS A 24 -0.26 24.69 -23.83
C HIS A 24 -1.16 25.52 -24.75
N PHE A 25 -1.84 24.87 -25.68
CA PHE A 25 -2.75 25.56 -26.59
C PHE A 25 -4.14 25.79 -25.95
N TRP A 26 -4.68 24.79 -25.24
CA TRP A 26 -6.05 24.79 -24.72
C TRP A 26 -6.02 24.38 -23.24
N PRO A 27 -5.96 25.33 -22.28
CA PRO A 27 -5.89 25.04 -20.85
C PRO A 27 -7.25 24.60 -20.28
N LEU A 28 -7.75 23.45 -20.76
CA LEU A 28 -8.95 22.78 -20.26
C LEU A 28 -8.58 21.42 -19.65
N ALA A 29 -9.34 21.01 -18.63
CA ALA A 29 -9.21 19.69 -18.00
C ALA A 29 -9.39 18.50 -18.98
N MET A 30 -10.03 18.73 -20.13
CA MET A 30 -10.21 17.70 -21.18
C MET A 30 -8.90 17.23 -21.81
N THR A 31 -7.83 18.02 -21.76
CA THR A 31 -6.51 17.65 -22.31
C THR A 31 -5.91 16.43 -21.60
N ALA A 32 -6.12 16.30 -20.30
CA ALA A 32 -5.69 15.13 -19.53
C ALA A 32 -6.46 13.86 -19.93
N ILE A 33 -7.75 13.98 -20.25
CA ILE A 33 -8.59 12.87 -20.72
C ILE A 33 -8.09 12.40 -22.09
N LEU A 34 -7.81 13.33 -23.01
CA LEU A 34 -7.30 13.02 -24.33
C LEU A 34 -5.90 12.37 -24.26
N GLY A 35 -5.02 12.84 -23.38
CA GLY A 35 -3.73 12.18 -23.15
C GLY A 35 -3.86 10.74 -22.65
N TYR A 36 -4.85 10.46 -21.79
CA TYR A 36 -5.14 9.09 -21.34
C TYR A 36 -5.67 8.19 -22.46
N LEU A 37 -6.51 8.75 -23.37
CA LEU A 37 -6.96 8.06 -24.57
C LEU A 37 -5.79 7.74 -25.52
N VAL A 38 -4.90 8.71 -25.76
CA VAL A 38 -3.69 8.51 -26.57
C VAL A 38 -2.79 7.44 -25.97
N ASN A 39 -2.57 7.47 -24.65
CA ASN A 39 -1.85 6.41 -23.94
C ASN A 39 -2.47 5.03 -24.21
N SER A 40 -3.79 4.91 -24.04
CA SER A 40 -4.51 3.65 -24.21
C SER A 40 -4.46 3.15 -25.66
N ALA A 41 -4.59 4.06 -26.63
CA ALA A 41 -4.51 3.74 -28.05
C ALA A 41 -3.12 3.26 -28.45
N VAL A 42 -2.07 4.01 -28.11
CA VAL A 42 -0.67 3.65 -28.40
C VAL A 42 -0.31 2.31 -27.75
N ARG A 43 -0.71 2.09 -26.50
CA ARG A 43 -0.47 0.84 -25.78
C ARG A 43 -1.15 -0.35 -26.49
N THR A 44 -2.41 -0.18 -26.90
CA THR A 44 -3.17 -1.23 -27.62
C THR A 44 -2.55 -1.53 -28.99
N LEU A 45 -2.16 -0.51 -29.75
CA LEU A 45 -1.51 -0.67 -31.05
C LEU A 45 -0.16 -1.39 -30.94
N LEU A 46 0.68 -0.99 -29.98
CA LEU A 46 1.98 -1.62 -29.76
C LEU A 46 1.84 -3.07 -29.29
N PHE A 47 0.91 -3.36 -28.37
CA PHE A 47 0.63 -4.75 -27.98
C PHE A 47 0.06 -5.57 -29.13
N GLY A 48 -0.82 -4.99 -29.94
CA GLY A 48 -1.34 -5.65 -31.14
C GLY A 48 -0.24 -5.97 -32.14
N TYR A 49 0.66 -5.01 -32.41
CA TYR A 49 1.76 -5.18 -33.36
C TYR A 49 2.78 -6.23 -32.90
N PHE A 50 3.31 -6.10 -31.67
CA PHE A 50 4.30 -7.04 -31.14
C PHE A 50 3.70 -8.39 -30.73
N GLY A 51 2.44 -8.39 -30.28
CA GLY A 51 1.70 -9.59 -29.89
C GLY A 51 1.23 -10.44 -31.06
N ARG A 52 1.19 -9.90 -32.29
CA ARG A 52 0.76 -10.60 -33.51
C ARG A 52 1.54 -11.88 -33.83
N LYS A 53 2.78 -11.98 -33.33
CA LYS A 53 3.63 -13.19 -33.45
C LYS A 53 3.23 -14.31 -32.49
N ILE A 54 2.55 -13.98 -31.39
CA ILE A 54 2.18 -14.91 -30.31
C ILE A 54 0.70 -15.28 -30.41
N TYR A 55 -0.15 -14.31 -30.70
CA TYR A 55 -1.59 -14.49 -30.82
C TYR A 55 -2.09 -13.70 -32.03
N ARG A 56 -2.72 -14.41 -32.98
CA ARG A 56 -3.45 -13.77 -34.07
C ARG A 56 -4.91 -13.70 -33.66
N PRO A 57 -5.52 -12.51 -33.58
CA PRO A 57 -6.94 -12.40 -33.30
C PRO A 57 -7.72 -13.09 -34.42
N GLY A 58 -8.22 -14.30 -34.16
CA GLY A 58 -9.20 -14.95 -35.01
C GLY A 58 -10.59 -14.44 -34.63
N LEU A 59 -11.44 -14.18 -35.61
CA LEU A 59 -12.86 -13.88 -35.39
C LEU A 59 -13.63 -15.18 -35.11
N HIS A 60 -13.23 -15.89 -34.06
CA HIS A 60 -13.93 -17.09 -33.59
C HIS A 60 -14.36 -16.88 -32.15
N PHE A 61 -15.66 -16.87 -31.92
CA PHE A 61 -16.26 -16.64 -30.61
C PHE A 61 -16.94 -17.91 -30.13
N SER A 62 -16.35 -18.56 -29.12
CA SER A 62 -16.93 -19.75 -28.48
C SER A 62 -17.19 -19.46 -27.02
N LEU A 63 -18.46 -19.31 -26.64
CA LEU A 63 -18.85 -19.05 -25.25
C LEU A 63 -18.33 -20.14 -24.30
N ALA A 64 -18.33 -21.40 -24.75
CA ALA A 64 -17.86 -22.55 -23.98
C ALA A 64 -16.35 -22.47 -23.68
N SER A 65 -15.54 -21.97 -24.63
CA SER A 65 -14.10 -21.82 -24.45
C SER A 65 -13.73 -20.65 -23.53
N VAL A 66 -14.56 -19.61 -23.48
CA VAL A 66 -14.32 -18.42 -22.64
C VAL A 66 -14.96 -18.57 -21.25
N ALA A 67 -15.97 -19.42 -21.07
CA ALA A 67 -16.71 -19.57 -19.82
C ALA A 67 -15.83 -19.75 -18.56
N PRO A 68 -14.75 -20.57 -18.56
CA PRO A 68 -13.87 -20.68 -17.39
C PRO A 68 -13.13 -19.37 -17.06
N ASN A 69 -12.64 -18.67 -18.10
CA ASN A 69 -11.93 -17.40 -17.97
C ASN A 69 -12.88 -16.26 -17.56
N LEU A 70 -14.10 -16.25 -18.11
CA LEU A 70 -15.16 -15.31 -17.70
C LEU A 70 -15.56 -15.53 -16.25
N ARG A 71 -15.68 -16.79 -15.80
CA ARG A 71 -15.99 -17.09 -14.39
C ARG A 71 -14.90 -16.58 -13.47
N PHE A 72 -13.63 -16.80 -13.81
CA PHE A 72 -12.50 -16.26 -13.04
C PHE A 72 -12.50 -14.73 -13.04
N GLY A 73 -12.67 -14.11 -14.21
CA GLY A 73 -12.75 -12.66 -14.36
C GLY A 73 -13.92 -12.04 -13.60
N ALA A 74 -15.08 -12.72 -13.55
CA ALA A 74 -16.25 -12.29 -12.80
C ALA A 74 -15.98 -12.28 -11.30
N TRP A 75 -15.36 -13.34 -10.75
CA TRP A 75 -14.96 -13.38 -9.34
C TRP A 75 -13.95 -12.29 -9.00
N LEU A 76 -12.95 -12.08 -9.86
CA LEU A 76 -11.95 -11.03 -9.67
C LEU A 76 -12.57 -9.62 -9.72
N THR A 77 -13.52 -9.41 -10.64
CA THR A 77 -14.25 -8.14 -10.77
C THR A 77 -15.12 -7.90 -9.54
N ALA A 78 -15.86 -8.91 -9.08
CA ALA A 78 -16.67 -8.83 -7.87
C ALA A 78 -15.81 -8.52 -6.63
N ASP A 79 -14.67 -9.19 -6.46
CA ASP A 79 -13.72 -8.91 -5.38
C ASP A 79 -13.18 -7.47 -5.46
N SER A 80 -12.84 -7.01 -6.67
CA SER A 80 -12.33 -5.65 -6.89
C SER A 80 -13.38 -4.58 -6.57
N ILE A 81 -14.65 -4.78 -6.96
CA ILE A 81 -15.75 -3.88 -6.63
C ILE A 81 -15.96 -3.83 -5.12
N ILE A 82 -16.00 -4.98 -4.44
CA ILE A 82 -16.15 -5.06 -2.99
C ILE A 82 -14.97 -4.36 -2.28
N ASN A 83 -13.74 -4.56 -2.75
CA ASN A 83 -12.56 -3.89 -2.22
C ASN A 83 -12.60 -2.37 -2.44
N TYR A 84 -13.08 -1.93 -3.60
CA TYR A 84 -13.26 -0.52 -3.91
C TYR A 84 -14.31 0.13 -3.01
N LEU A 85 -15.45 -0.55 -2.82
CA LEU A 85 -16.48 -0.12 -1.87
C LEU A 85 -15.90 -0.04 -0.47
N ASN A 86 -15.27 -1.08 0.06
CA ASN A 86 -14.63 -1.05 1.39
C ASN A 86 -13.60 0.07 1.54
N THR A 87 -12.90 0.42 0.48
CA THR A 87 -11.87 1.47 0.55
C THR A 87 -12.49 2.87 0.60
N ASN A 88 -13.60 3.09 -0.12
CA ASN A 88 -14.22 4.41 -0.25
C ASN A 88 -15.44 4.61 0.66
N LEU A 89 -16.00 3.53 1.21
CA LEU A 89 -17.22 3.57 2.02
C LEU A 89 -17.07 4.47 3.23
N SER A 90 -15.91 4.45 3.91
CA SER A 90 -15.64 5.35 5.03
C SER A 90 -15.76 6.83 4.64
N THR A 91 -15.25 7.19 3.46
CA THR A 91 -15.33 8.57 2.93
C THR A 91 -16.77 8.92 2.52
N LEU A 92 -17.48 8.00 1.86
CA LEU A 92 -18.88 8.20 1.45
C LEU A 92 -19.81 8.39 2.66
N VAL A 93 -19.65 7.55 3.69
CA VAL A 93 -20.44 7.67 4.93
C VAL A 93 -20.10 8.97 5.66
N LEU A 94 -18.81 9.35 5.72
CA LEU A 94 -18.42 10.65 6.29
C LEU A 94 -19.06 11.82 5.56
N ALA A 95 -19.03 11.80 4.22
CA ALA A 95 -19.60 12.86 3.39
C ALA A 95 -21.11 12.99 3.60
N ARG A 96 -21.80 11.86 3.82
CA ARG A 96 -23.25 11.82 4.04
C ARG A 96 -23.64 12.29 5.44
N ILE A 97 -22.90 11.90 6.48
CA ILE A 97 -23.25 12.20 7.89
C ILE A 97 -22.74 13.58 8.32
N LEU A 98 -21.52 13.95 7.94
CA LEU A 98 -20.82 15.14 8.46
C LEU A 98 -20.57 16.22 7.39
N GLY A 99 -20.98 15.96 6.14
CA GLY A 99 -20.82 16.89 5.02
C GLY A 99 -19.45 16.84 4.34
N ALA A 100 -19.34 17.57 3.23
CA ALA A 100 -18.19 17.51 2.33
C ALA A 100 -16.88 18.04 2.94
N GLY A 101 -16.94 19.02 3.85
CA GLY A 101 -15.75 19.59 4.48
C GLY A 101 -14.98 18.59 5.33
N VAL A 102 -15.69 17.87 6.22
CA VAL A 102 -15.11 16.84 7.09
C VAL A 102 -14.63 15.64 6.28
N ALA A 103 -15.39 15.24 5.25
CA ALA A 103 -14.98 14.19 4.33
C ALA A 103 -13.72 14.52 3.53
N GLY A 104 -13.58 15.77 3.07
CA GLY A 104 -12.37 16.25 2.40
C GLY A 104 -11.15 16.17 3.33
N GLY A 105 -11.34 16.56 4.59
CA GLY A 105 -10.32 16.43 5.63
C GLY A 105 -9.86 15.00 5.90
N TYR A 106 -10.82 14.09 6.03
CA TYR A 106 -10.54 12.66 6.18
C TYR A 106 -9.81 12.09 4.96
N ASN A 107 -10.26 12.44 3.74
CA ASN A 107 -9.64 11.99 2.51
C ASN A 107 -8.17 12.47 2.42
N LEU A 108 -7.90 13.70 2.86
CA LEU A 108 -6.55 14.24 2.96
C LEU A 108 -5.67 13.38 3.87
N ALA A 109 -6.12 13.09 5.10
CA ALA A 109 -5.37 12.21 6.01
C ALA A 109 -5.19 10.80 5.45
N TYR A 110 -6.22 10.26 4.82
CA TYR A 110 -6.17 8.96 4.17
C TYR A 110 -5.13 8.91 3.05
N ASN A 111 -5.04 9.96 2.24
CA ASN A 111 -4.07 10.07 1.16
C ASN A 111 -2.63 10.18 1.65
N VAL A 112 -2.40 10.71 2.86
CA VAL A 112 -1.05 10.77 3.43
C VAL A 112 -0.68 9.46 4.11
N ALA A 113 -1.59 8.85 4.87
CA ALA A 113 -1.28 7.68 5.67
C ALA A 113 -1.42 6.34 4.92
N VAL A 114 -2.40 6.20 4.03
CA VAL A 114 -2.78 4.88 3.48
C VAL A 114 -2.38 4.72 2.02
N VAL A 115 -2.45 5.78 1.22
CA VAL A 115 -2.15 5.72 -0.21
C VAL A 115 -0.68 5.43 -0.54
N PRO A 116 0.33 6.03 0.12
CA PRO A 116 1.73 5.76 -0.23
C PRO A 116 2.11 4.28 -0.04
N PRO A 117 1.77 3.63 1.10
CA PRO A 117 1.92 2.18 1.22
C PRO A 117 1.18 1.38 0.14
N MET A 118 -0.05 1.79 -0.23
CA MET A 118 -0.81 1.13 -1.30
C MET A 118 -0.14 1.22 -2.68
N LYS A 119 0.69 2.25 -2.92
CA LYS A 119 1.44 2.39 -4.19
C LYS A 119 2.76 1.62 -4.17
N LEU A 120 3.41 1.51 -3.01
CA LEU A 120 4.67 0.77 -2.85
C LEU A 120 4.45 -0.75 -2.84
N ASN A 121 3.41 -1.23 -2.17
CA ASN A 121 3.16 -2.65 -1.98
C ASN A 121 3.04 -3.47 -3.29
N PRO A 122 2.34 -3.00 -4.35
CA PRO A 122 2.27 -3.69 -5.64
C PRO A 122 3.62 -3.90 -6.32
N ILE A 123 4.58 -3.00 -6.12
CA ILE A 123 5.93 -3.11 -6.70
C ILE A 123 6.63 -4.33 -6.08
N ILE A 124 6.50 -4.48 -4.77
CA ILE A 124 7.08 -5.59 -4.01
C ILE A 124 6.35 -6.89 -4.35
N THR A 125 5.01 -6.89 -4.37
CA THR A 125 4.24 -8.13 -4.60
C THR A 125 4.30 -8.63 -6.04
N ARG A 126 4.41 -7.76 -7.05
CA ARG A 126 4.53 -8.16 -8.47
C ARG A 126 5.81 -8.95 -8.78
N VAL A 127 6.91 -8.65 -8.11
CA VAL A 127 8.18 -9.36 -8.30
C VAL A 127 8.18 -10.70 -7.58
N LEU A 128 7.42 -10.81 -6.49
CA LEU A 128 7.45 -11.95 -5.58
C LEU A 128 6.38 -12.99 -5.87
N PHE A 129 5.27 -12.60 -6.49
CA PHE A 129 4.24 -13.54 -6.92
C PHE A 129 4.79 -14.69 -7.81
N PRO A 130 5.61 -14.42 -8.86
CA PRO A 130 6.24 -15.49 -9.65
C PRO A 130 7.20 -16.37 -8.83
N ALA A 131 7.85 -15.80 -7.81
CA ALA A 131 8.74 -16.56 -6.93
C ALA A 131 7.95 -17.53 -6.05
N PHE A 132 6.81 -17.10 -5.50
CA PHE A 132 5.90 -17.97 -4.74
C PHE A 132 5.27 -19.06 -5.58
N ALA A 133 4.89 -18.76 -6.83
CA ALA A 133 4.35 -19.76 -7.75
C ALA A 133 5.36 -20.90 -8.03
N LYS A 134 6.66 -20.60 -8.13
CA LYS A 134 7.70 -21.62 -8.34
C LYS A 134 7.92 -22.57 -7.17
N ILE A 135 7.64 -22.10 -5.95
CA ILE A 135 7.82 -22.89 -4.71
C ILE A 135 6.48 -23.29 -4.10
N GLN A 136 5.38 -23.21 -4.87
CA GLN A 136 4.04 -23.40 -4.36
C GLN A 136 3.83 -24.81 -3.76
N ASP A 137 4.53 -25.81 -4.25
CA ASP A 137 4.39 -27.20 -3.79
C ASP A 137 5.14 -27.46 -2.47
N ASP A 138 6.15 -26.65 -2.15
CA ASP A 138 6.92 -26.73 -0.92
C ASP A 138 6.37 -25.74 0.13
N THR A 139 5.44 -26.23 0.94
CA THR A 139 4.72 -25.39 1.93
C THR A 139 5.66 -24.79 2.99
N GLU A 140 6.74 -25.49 3.34
CA GLU A 140 7.70 -24.99 4.33
C GLU A 140 8.53 -23.84 3.76
N LYS A 141 9.09 -24.01 2.55
CA LYS A 141 9.81 -22.92 1.88
C LYS A 141 8.90 -21.73 1.57
N LEU A 142 7.65 -21.98 1.18
CA LEU A 142 6.68 -20.92 0.92
C LEU A 142 6.38 -20.13 2.21
N ARG A 143 6.21 -20.82 3.35
CA ARG A 143 5.97 -20.21 4.66
C ARG A 143 7.11 -19.28 5.07
N VAL A 144 8.35 -19.77 5.01
CA VAL A 144 9.54 -18.99 5.38
C VAL A 144 9.68 -17.74 4.50
N ASN A 145 9.52 -17.89 3.19
CA ASN A 145 9.63 -16.76 2.25
C ASN A 145 8.46 -15.77 2.40
N PHE A 146 7.26 -16.24 2.73
CA PHE A 146 6.10 -15.39 2.98
C PHE A 146 6.28 -14.52 4.23
N TYR A 147 6.70 -15.09 5.36
CA TYR A 147 6.94 -14.30 6.57
C TYR A 147 8.14 -13.36 6.43
N LYS A 148 9.17 -13.77 5.69
CA LYS A 148 10.26 -12.88 5.31
C LYS A 148 9.79 -11.68 4.50
N LEU A 149 8.90 -11.91 3.52
CA LEU A 149 8.27 -10.83 2.78
C LEU A 149 7.48 -9.89 3.72
N LEU A 150 6.70 -10.46 4.63
CA LEU A 150 5.92 -9.68 5.59
C LEU A 150 6.81 -8.76 6.41
N SER A 151 7.94 -9.28 6.90
CA SER A 151 8.94 -8.49 7.61
C SER A 151 9.57 -7.41 6.74
N VAL A 152 9.91 -7.68 5.48
CA VAL A 152 10.50 -6.67 4.57
C VAL A 152 9.52 -5.54 4.27
N VAL A 153 8.26 -5.86 3.99
CA VAL A 153 7.19 -4.86 3.79
C VAL A 153 6.97 -4.06 5.07
N GLY A 154 7.02 -4.71 6.23
CA GLY A 154 6.95 -4.05 7.52
C GLY A 154 8.11 -3.09 7.75
N ILE A 155 9.35 -3.51 7.46
CA ILE A 155 10.57 -2.69 7.65
C ILE A 155 10.49 -1.40 6.83
N ILE A 156 9.84 -1.42 5.67
CA ILE A 156 9.68 -0.23 4.82
C ILE A 156 8.54 0.67 5.34
N ASN A 157 7.37 0.09 5.63
CA ASN A 157 6.17 0.87 5.94
C ASN A 157 6.09 1.35 7.41
N PHE A 158 6.59 0.56 8.36
CA PHE A 158 6.49 0.87 9.80
C PHE A 158 7.17 2.17 10.19
N PRO A 159 8.46 2.41 9.87
CA PRO A 159 9.12 3.67 10.25
C PRO A 159 8.45 4.89 9.61
N ALA A 160 7.99 4.77 8.36
CA ALA A 160 7.33 5.87 7.66
C ALA A 160 6.00 6.25 8.34
N LEU A 161 5.16 5.27 8.67
CA LEU A 161 3.85 5.51 9.26
C LEU A 161 3.92 5.88 10.75
N LEU A 162 4.82 5.27 11.52
CA LEU A 162 5.03 5.63 12.92
C LEU A 162 5.69 7.00 13.06
N GLY A 163 6.66 7.32 12.20
CA GLY A 163 7.26 8.65 12.13
C GLY A 163 6.21 9.71 11.78
N LEU A 164 5.37 9.45 10.78
CA LEU A 164 4.26 10.35 10.42
C LEU A 164 3.25 10.52 11.56
N MET A 165 2.94 9.45 12.30
CA MET A 165 2.04 9.50 13.46
C MET A 165 2.56 10.41 14.58
N VAL A 166 3.88 10.41 14.83
CA VAL A 166 4.51 11.27 15.84
C VAL A 166 4.59 12.72 15.38
N VAL A 167 4.96 12.93 14.12
CA VAL A 167 5.18 14.27 13.53
C VAL A 167 3.86 14.90 13.07
N SER A 168 2.74 14.19 13.08
CA SER A 168 1.42 14.64 12.58
C SER A 168 0.98 16.00 13.14
N ASN A 169 1.27 16.26 14.42
CA ASN A 169 0.93 17.53 15.09
C ASN A 169 1.61 18.75 14.45
N ASN A 170 2.80 18.56 13.89
CA ASN A 170 3.56 19.60 13.20
C ASN A 170 3.34 19.53 11.67
N PHE A 171 3.21 18.32 11.14
CA PHE A 171 3.04 18.08 9.71
C PHE A 171 1.75 18.66 9.16
N VAL A 172 0.62 18.45 9.85
CA VAL A 172 -0.69 18.90 9.37
C VAL A 172 -0.78 20.43 9.26
N PRO A 173 -0.45 21.22 10.31
CA PRO A 173 -0.45 22.67 10.19
C PRO A 173 0.53 23.19 9.13
N LEU A 174 1.71 22.57 8.99
CA LEU A 174 2.73 23.03 8.04
C LEU A 174 2.33 22.80 6.57
N VAL A 175 1.83 21.61 6.26
CA VAL A 175 1.57 21.20 4.87
C VAL A 175 0.17 21.60 4.41
N PHE A 176 -0.82 21.48 5.29
CA PHE A 176 -2.22 21.72 4.95
C PHE A 176 -2.76 23.06 5.48
N GLY A 177 -2.12 23.61 6.52
CA GLY A 177 -2.56 24.82 7.20
C GLY A 177 -3.34 24.54 8.49
N GLU A 178 -3.37 25.51 9.39
CA GLU A 178 -3.97 25.38 10.73
C GLU A 178 -5.47 25.05 10.73
N LYS A 179 -6.18 25.40 9.64
CA LYS A 179 -7.61 25.08 9.44
C LYS A 179 -7.91 23.57 9.47
N TRP A 180 -6.89 22.72 9.31
CA TRP A 180 -7.01 21.27 9.27
C TRP A 180 -6.53 20.57 10.54
N ASN A 181 -6.27 21.31 11.63
CA ASN A 181 -5.82 20.73 12.89
C ASN A 181 -6.80 19.69 13.47
N SER A 182 -8.09 19.79 13.18
CA SER A 182 -9.11 18.82 13.58
C SER A 182 -8.89 17.40 13.01
N ILE A 183 -8.04 17.26 12.00
CA ILE A 183 -7.74 15.98 11.33
C ILE A 183 -6.55 15.26 11.95
N ILE A 184 -5.72 15.94 12.75
CA ILE A 184 -4.55 15.34 13.39
C ILE A 184 -4.87 13.99 14.08
N PRO A 185 -5.90 13.87 14.94
CA PRO A 185 -6.22 12.58 15.57
C PRO A 185 -6.70 11.53 14.56
N VAL A 186 -7.42 11.95 13.52
CA VAL A 186 -7.85 11.07 12.42
C VAL A 186 -6.64 10.52 11.65
N LEU A 187 -5.66 11.38 11.34
CA LEU A 187 -4.43 10.99 10.67
C LEU A 187 -3.63 9.98 11.51
N GLN A 188 -3.52 10.19 12.82
CA GLN A 188 -2.83 9.26 13.71
C GLN A 188 -3.48 7.87 13.73
N LEU A 189 -4.81 7.82 13.85
CA LEU A 189 -5.55 6.56 13.79
C LEU A 189 -5.40 5.87 12.41
N LEU A 190 -5.44 6.65 11.33
CA LEU A 190 -5.24 6.13 9.97
C LEU A 190 -3.81 5.63 9.71
N CYS A 191 -2.80 6.17 10.39
CA CYS A 191 -1.43 5.62 10.35
C CYS A 191 -1.42 4.19 10.90
N VAL A 192 -2.12 3.94 12.02
CA VAL A 192 -2.25 2.59 12.59
C VAL A 192 -3.00 1.65 11.64
N VAL A 193 -4.08 2.13 11.03
CA VAL A 193 -4.79 1.38 9.97
C VAL A 193 -3.85 1.06 8.79
N GLY A 194 -3.04 2.03 8.37
CA GLY A 194 -2.06 1.86 7.30
C GLY A 194 -1.01 0.79 7.61
N LEU A 195 -0.55 0.71 8.86
CA LEU A 195 0.38 -0.33 9.33
C LEU A 195 -0.26 -1.72 9.18
N LEU A 196 -1.45 -1.89 9.73
CA LEU A 196 -2.19 -3.16 9.67
C LEU A 196 -2.51 -3.57 8.23
N ARG A 197 -2.87 -2.61 7.37
CA ARG A 197 -3.17 -2.88 5.96
C ARG A 197 -1.93 -3.27 5.17
N SER A 198 -0.78 -2.65 5.45
CA SER A 198 0.49 -2.95 4.78
C SER A 198 0.90 -4.40 4.99
N VAL A 199 0.66 -4.93 6.19
CA VAL A 199 0.85 -6.34 6.54
C VAL A 199 -0.17 -7.24 5.84
N GLY A 200 -1.41 -6.80 5.66
CA GLY A 200 -2.43 -7.59 4.97
C GLY A 200 -2.20 -7.76 3.45
N ASN A 201 -1.53 -6.81 2.79
CA ASN A 201 -1.42 -6.80 1.33
C ASN A 201 -0.73 -8.03 0.70
N PRO A 202 0.40 -8.54 1.24
CA PRO A 202 1.04 -9.76 0.72
C PRO A 202 0.16 -11.02 0.74
N ILE A 203 -0.84 -11.09 1.64
CA ILE A 203 -1.72 -12.26 1.79
C ILE A 203 -2.50 -12.53 0.49
N GLY A 204 -2.93 -11.47 -0.22
CA GLY A 204 -3.63 -11.62 -1.50
C GLY A 204 -2.77 -12.35 -2.55
N SER A 205 -1.48 -12.01 -2.64
CA SER A 205 -0.55 -12.67 -3.56
C SER A 205 -0.28 -14.13 -3.19
N LEU A 206 -0.26 -14.46 -1.90
CA LEU A 206 -0.14 -15.84 -1.42
C LEU A 206 -1.36 -16.67 -1.84
N LEU A 207 -2.57 -16.14 -1.64
CA LEU A 207 -3.82 -16.83 -2.02
C LEU A 207 -3.92 -17.02 -3.53
N MET A 208 -3.52 -16.01 -4.32
CA MET A 208 -3.44 -16.14 -5.77
C MET A 208 -2.46 -17.24 -6.19
N ALA A 209 -1.29 -17.32 -5.54
CA ALA A 209 -0.26 -18.30 -5.89
C ALA A 209 -0.71 -19.74 -5.62
N LYS A 210 -1.59 -19.93 -4.63
CA LYS A 210 -2.18 -21.23 -4.27
C LYS A 210 -3.55 -21.49 -4.92
N ALA A 211 -4.00 -20.62 -5.84
CA ALA A 211 -5.31 -20.68 -6.48
C ALA A 211 -6.51 -20.71 -5.50
N ARG A 212 -6.36 -20.10 -4.32
CA ARG A 212 -7.38 -20.03 -3.24
C ARG A 212 -7.98 -18.63 -3.09
N VAL A 213 -8.28 -18.01 -4.23
CA VAL A 213 -8.89 -16.66 -4.29
C VAL A 213 -10.32 -16.67 -3.74
N ASP A 214 -10.98 -17.83 -3.73
CA ASP A 214 -12.29 -18.05 -3.13
C ASP A 214 -12.33 -17.68 -1.64
N ILE A 215 -11.25 -17.97 -0.90
CA ILE A 215 -11.11 -17.60 0.51
C ILE A 215 -11.02 -16.07 0.64
N SER A 216 -10.27 -15.40 -0.24
CA SER A 216 -10.14 -13.94 -0.26
C SER A 216 -11.50 -13.27 -0.49
N PHE A 217 -12.25 -13.76 -1.47
CA PHE A 217 -13.57 -13.21 -1.80
C PHE A 217 -14.53 -13.32 -0.61
N LYS A 218 -14.66 -14.52 -0.02
CA LYS A 218 -15.52 -14.76 1.16
C LYS A 218 -15.10 -13.87 2.33
N PHE A 219 -13.80 -13.70 2.54
CA PHE A 219 -13.26 -12.84 3.59
C PHE A 219 -13.58 -11.36 3.34
N ASN A 220 -13.47 -10.87 2.10
CA ASN A 220 -13.81 -9.49 1.75
C ASN A 220 -15.32 -9.22 1.91
N VAL A 221 -16.19 -10.16 1.56
CA VAL A 221 -17.64 -10.04 1.83
C VAL A 221 -17.91 -9.91 3.33
N PHE A 222 -17.35 -10.83 4.13
CA PHE A 222 -17.49 -10.81 5.59
C PHE A 222 -16.95 -9.50 6.21
N LYS A 223 -15.78 -9.05 5.75
CA LYS A 223 -15.19 -7.77 6.12
C LYS A 223 -16.13 -6.61 5.83
N THR A 224 -16.79 -6.59 4.68
CA THR A 224 -17.72 -5.53 4.28
C THR A 224 -18.91 -5.46 5.23
N PHE A 225 -19.44 -6.63 5.62
CA PHE A 225 -20.57 -6.73 6.52
C PHE A 225 -20.24 -6.25 7.94
N LEU A 226 -19.00 -6.47 8.41
CA LEU A 226 -18.52 -5.88 9.67
C LEU A 226 -18.24 -4.39 9.55
N PHE A 227 -17.78 -3.94 8.38
CA PHE A 227 -17.29 -2.58 8.16
C PHE A 227 -18.40 -1.54 8.11
N ILE A 228 -19.49 -1.83 7.41
CA ILE A 228 -20.65 -0.93 7.28
C ILE A 228 -21.22 -0.50 8.65
N PRO A 229 -21.65 -1.41 9.56
CA PRO A 229 -22.24 -1.02 10.83
C PRO A 229 -21.22 -0.33 11.74
N ALA A 230 -19.96 -0.75 11.76
CA ALA A 230 -18.93 -0.14 12.58
C ALA A 230 -18.69 1.34 12.22
N ILE A 231 -18.71 1.68 10.93
CA ILE A 231 -18.58 3.06 10.48
C ILE A 231 -19.84 3.86 10.76
N VAL A 232 -21.03 3.30 10.50
CA VAL A 232 -22.30 4.03 10.70
C VAL A 232 -22.49 4.36 12.19
N ILE A 233 -22.31 3.37 13.07
CA ILE A 233 -22.42 3.55 14.53
C ILE A 233 -21.34 4.52 15.02
N GLY A 234 -20.09 4.32 14.59
CA GLY A 234 -18.99 5.22 14.95
C GLY A 234 -19.23 6.66 14.51
N GLY A 235 -19.77 6.86 13.30
CA GLY A 235 -20.07 8.17 12.74
C GLY A 235 -21.17 8.91 13.50
N GLN A 236 -22.19 8.20 13.99
CA GLN A 236 -23.24 8.80 14.79
C GLN A 236 -22.79 9.19 16.21
N MET A 237 -21.87 8.42 16.82
CA MET A 237 -21.42 8.67 18.19
C MET A 237 -20.37 9.79 18.31
N ALA A 238 -19.36 9.78 17.43
CA ALA A 238 -18.18 10.64 17.58
C ALA A 238 -17.70 11.26 16.26
N GLY A 239 -18.58 11.35 15.26
CA GLY A 239 -18.29 11.97 13.97
C GLY A 239 -17.08 11.35 13.26
N ALA A 240 -16.13 12.19 12.83
CA ALA A 240 -14.98 11.75 12.03
C ALA A 240 -14.05 10.81 12.80
N ILE A 241 -13.84 11.09 14.09
CA ILE A 241 -13.00 10.25 14.96
C ILE A 241 -13.69 8.90 15.16
N GLY A 242 -15.00 8.90 15.40
CA GLY A 242 -15.77 7.67 15.57
C GLY A 242 -15.78 6.77 14.34
N VAL A 243 -15.93 7.32 13.12
CA VAL A 243 -15.77 6.54 11.88
C VAL A 243 -14.36 5.94 11.78
N THR A 244 -13.34 6.73 12.14
CA THR A 244 -11.95 6.28 12.05
C THR A 244 -11.64 5.20 13.08
N LEU A 245 -12.19 5.30 14.30
CA LEU A 245 -12.12 4.27 15.33
C LEU A 245 -12.87 3.00 14.90
N GLY A 246 -14.06 3.13 14.33
CA GLY A 246 -14.80 1.99 13.76
C GLY A 246 -13.99 1.28 12.68
N PHE A 247 -13.34 2.05 11.81
CA PHE A 247 -12.42 1.49 10.81
C PHE A 247 -11.21 0.80 11.44
N LEU A 248 -10.58 1.41 12.44
CA LEU A 248 -9.45 0.82 13.16
C LEU A 248 -9.84 -0.50 13.82
N LEU A 249 -10.97 -0.55 14.54
CA LEU A 249 -11.48 -1.75 15.19
C LEU A 249 -11.71 -2.87 14.17
N VAL A 250 -12.40 -2.58 13.07
CA VAL A 250 -12.63 -3.55 12.00
C VAL A 250 -11.30 -3.99 11.39
N GLN A 251 -10.33 -3.10 11.21
CA GLN A 251 -9.03 -3.46 10.65
C GLN A 251 -8.21 -4.33 11.61
N ILE A 252 -8.30 -4.13 12.92
CA ILE A 252 -7.68 -5.01 13.94
C ILE A 252 -8.30 -6.40 13.87
N ILE A 253 -9.64 -6.48 13.89
CA ILE A 253 -10.38 -7.75 13.77
C ILE A 253 -9.97 -8.48 12.47
N ASN A 254 -9.92 -7.76 11.35
CA ASN A 254 -9.49 -8.33 10.07
C ASN A 254 -8.06 -8.84 10.10
N THR A 255 -7.14 -8.14 10.76
CA THR A 255 -5.73 -8.58 10.84
C THR A 255 -5.63 -9.89 11.60
N ILE A 256 -6.37 -10.04 12.69
CA ILE A 256 -6.43 -11.29 13.46
C ILE A 256 -7.07 -12.40 12.62
N LEU A 257 -8.26 -12.15 12.05
CA LEU A 257 -8.99 -13.16 11.28
C LEU A 257 -8.26 -13.57 10.00
N SER A 258 -7.50 -12.65 9.37
CA SER A 258 -6.72 -12.96 8.16
C SER A 258 -5.69 -14.07 8.41
N TYR A 259 -5.10 -14.12 9.62
CA TYR A 259 -4.20 -15.22 9.98
C TYR A 259 -4.97 -16.55 10.08
N PHE A 260 -6.09 -16.57 10.80
CA PHE A 260 -6.85 -17.81 11.03
C PHE A 260 -7.55 -18.35 9.77
N VAL A 261 -8.08 -17.46 8.94
CA VAL A 261 -8.92 -17.81 7.79
C VAL A 261 -8.13 -17.91 6.49
N MET A 262 -7.09 -17.09 6.29
CA MET A 262 -6.35 -17.04 5.01
C MET A 262 -4.97 -17.72 5.12
N ILE A 263 -4.20 -17.40 6.15
CA ILE A 263 -2.80 -17.86 6.28
C ILE A 263 -2.74 -19.31 6.78
N LYS A 264 -3.40 -19.62 7.90
CA LYS A 264 -3.36 -20.94 8.55
C LYS A 264 -3.80 -22.08 7.62
N PRO A 265 -4.86 -21.98 6.81
CA PRO A 265 -5.28 -23.08 5.93
C PRO A 265 -4.31 -23.34 4.76
N VAL A 266 -3.49 -22.35 4.39
CA VAL A 266 -2.59 -22.43 3.23
C VAL A 266 -1.16 -22.77 3.62
N LEU A 267 -0.70 -22.26 4.77
CA LEU A 267 0.67 -22.42 5.25
C LEU A 267 0.78 -23.31 6.50
N GLY A 268 -0.32 -23.78 7.08
CA GLY A 268 -0.34 -24.52 8.34
C GLY A 268 -0.19 -23.63 9.59
N SER A 269 -0.23 -24.25 10.77
CA SER A 269 -0.10 -23.57 12.06
C SER A 269 1.31 -22.99 12.25
N SER A 270 1.43 -21.66 12.16
CA SER A 270 2.73 -20.96 12.25
C SER A 270 2.60 -19.60 12.94
N TYR A 271 1.84 -19.57 14.04
CA TYR A 271 1.46 -18.34 14.74
C TYR A 271 2.67 -17.59 15.30
N ARG A 272 3.62 -18.33 15.85
CA ARG A 272 4.86 -17.77 16.39
C ARG A 272 5.68 -17.05 15.31
N GLN A 273 5.77 -17.64 14.11
CA GLN A 273 6.50 -17.04 12.99
C GLN A 273 5.78 -15.80 12.46
N TYR A 274 4.44 -15.83 12.40
CA TYR A 274 3.64 -14.66 12.05
C TYR A 274 3.86 -13.51 13.03
N ILE A 275 3.72 -13.71 14.34
CA ILE A 275 3.98 -12.64 15.33
C ILE A 275 5.43 -12.13 15.23
N LEU A 276 6.41 -13.02 15.17
CA LEU A 276 7.82 -12.62 15.07
C LEU A 276 8.08 -11.76 13.83
N SER A 277 7.41 -12.07 12.72
CA SER A 277 7.54 -11.30 11.48
C SER A 277 6.95 -9.89 11.56
N LEU A 278 5.97 -9.66 12.45
CA LEU A 278 5.39 -8.35 12.76
C LEU A 278 6.17 -7.61 13.86
N TRP A 279 6.71 -8.36 14.82
CA TRP A 279 7.47 -7.81 15.93
C TRP A 279 8.80 -7.22 15.48
N LEU A 280 9.47 -7.86 14.50
CA LEU A 280 10.73 -7.38 13.95
C LEU A 280 10.66 -5.94 13.41
N PRO A 281 9.77 -5.59 12.46
CA PRO A 281 9.66 -4.23 11.96
C PRO A 281 9.18 -3.23 13.01
N PHE A 282 8.35 -3.65 13.97
CA PHE A 282 7.93 -2.83 15.09
C PHE A 282 9.13 -2.47 15.99
N TYR A 283 9.91 -3.47 16.40
CA TYR A 283 11.11 -3.26 17.21
C TYR A 283 12.14 -2.35 16.52
N LEU A 284 12.35 -2.54 15.23
CA LEU A 284 13.28 -1.71 14.44
C LEU A 284 12.83 -0.25 14.31
N SER A 285 11.52 0.01 14.39
CA SER A 285 10.95 1.36 14.29
C SER A 285 10.75 2.04 15.64
N LEU A 286 10.84 1.34 16.78
CA LEU A 286 10.74 1.96 18.11
C LEU A 286 11.70 3.14 18.32
N PRO A 287 13.00 3.05 17.94
CA PRO A 287 13.93 4.17 18.17
C PRO A 287 13.59 5.40 17.32
N THR A 288 13.01 5.20 16.13
CA THR A 288 12.51 6.30 15.29
C THR A 288 11.40 7.06 16.00
N LEU A 289 10.51 6.33 16.68
CA LEU A 289 9.39 6.89 17.42
C LEU A 289 9.89 7.66 18.65
N VAL A 290 10.80 7.06 19.42
CA VAL A 290 11.37 7.66 20.63
C VAL A 290 12.17 8.92 20.31
N VAL A 291 13.08 8.87 19.33
CA VAL A 291 13.95 10.00 18.97
C VAL A 291 13.14 11.15 18.39
N SER A 292 12.23 10.90 17.44
CA SER A 292 11.42 11.97 16.85
C SER A 292 10.44 12.59 17.85
N TYR A 293 9.91 11.81 18.80
CA TYR A 293 9.04 12.32 19.86
C TYR A 293 9.82 13.15 20.89
N ALA A 294 10.96 12.64 21.37
CA ALA A 294 11.81 13.35 22.33
C ALA A 294 12.31 14.69 21.77
N LEU A 295 12.78 14.72 20.52
CA LEU A 295 13.16 15.96 19.83
C LEU A 295 11.98 16.91 19.67
N GLY A 296 10.77 16.38 19.45
CA GLY A 296 9.56 17.18 19.37
C GLY A 296 9.20 17.90 20.67
N ILE A 297 9.55 17.33 21.83
CA ILE A 297 9.35 17.96 23.14
C ILE A 297 10.46 18.98 23.40
N VAL A 298 11.72 18.60 23.20
CA VAL A 298 12.89 19.41 23.55
C VAL A 298 13.00 20.67 22.69
N LEU A 299 12.71 20.58 21.39
CA LEU A 299 12.84 21.69 20.44
C LEU A 299 11.57 22.53 20.31
N LYS A 300 10.50 22.20 21.06
CA LYS A 300 9.22 22.91 20.98
C LYS A 300 9.40 24.36 21.42
N GLY A 301 9.22 25.30 20.49
CA GLY A 301 9.34 26.74 20.74
C GLY A 301 10.73 27.35 20.52
N GLN A 302 11.75 26.54 20.19
CA GLN A 302 13.10 27.05 19.89
C GLN A 302 13.35 27.32 18.40
N MET A 303 12.57 26.73 17.51
CA MET A 303 12.77 26.81 16.06
C MET A 303 11.46 27.02 15.29
N ALA A 304 11.58 27.55 14.07
CA ALA A 304 10.47 27.60 13.12
C ALA A 304 9.92 26.19 12.83
N LEU A 305 8.60 26.09 12.68
CA LEU A 305 7.87 24.81 12.62
C LEU A 305 8.35 23.89 11.49
N GLY A 306 8.75 24.47 10.35
CA GLY A 306 9.33 23.72 9.22
C GLY A 306 10.72 23.14 9.51
N MET A 307 11.59 23.88 10.20
CA MET A 307 12.93 23.42 10.57
C MET A 307 12.85 22.32 11.63
N LEU A 308 11.95 22.46 12.60
CA LEU A 308 11.68 21.43 13.61
C LEU A 308 11.24 20.12 12.94
N LEU A 309 10.33 20.19 11.97
CA LEU A 309 9.85 19.02 11.25
C LEU A 309 10.96 18.34 10.43
N ALA A 310 11.80 19.12 9.74
CA ALA A 310 12.94 18.59 9.00
C ALA A 310 13.93 17.86 9.92
N VAL A 311 14.23 18.43 11.09
CA VAL A 311 15.10 17.81 12.10
C VAL A 311 14.48 16.53 12.66
N GLN A 312 13.17 16.52 12.96
CA GLN A 312 12.47 15.32 13.44
C GLN A 312 12.51 14.17 12.44
N ILE A 313 12.31 14.47 11.15
CA ILE A 313 12.37 13.47 10.07
C ILE A 313 13.80 12.99 9.88
N ALA A 314 14.78 13.90 9.78
CA ALA A 314 16.17 13.54 9.59
C ALA A 314 16.70 12.68 10.75
N ALA A 315 16.42 13.05 11.99
CA ALA A 315 16.81 12.29 13.16
C ALA A 315 16.10 10.94 13.24
N GLY A 316 14.81 10.87 12.89
CA GLY A 316 14.06 9.61 12.84
C GLY A 316 14.62 8.65 11.78
N VAL A 317 14.94 9.15 10.59
CA VAL A 317 15.58 8.37 9.53
C VAL A 317 16.98 7.92 9.93
N LEU A 318 17.79 8.78 10.54
CA LEU A 318 19.11 8.42 11.04
C LEU A 318 19.03 7.33 12.12
N ALA A 319 18.12 7.47 13.10
CA ALA A 319 17.90 6.46 14.12
C ALA A 319 17.48 5.12 13.52
N PHE A 320 16.64 5.14 12.47
CA PHE A 320 16.25 3.94 11.75
C PHE A 320 17.43 3.28 11.04
N VAL A 321 18.23 4.06 10.33
CA VAL A 321 19.40 3.57 9.58
C VAL A 321 20.43 3.00 10.55
N VAL A 322 20.70 3.68 11.66
CA VAL A 322 21.60 3.19 12.72
C VAL A 322 21.11 1.86 13.29
N MET A 323 19.81 1.74 13.59
CA MET A 323 19.23 0.48 14.07
C MET A 323 19.28 -0.63 13.04
N ILE A 324 19.04 -0.33 11.77
CA ILE A 324 19.24 -1.30 10.69
C ILE A 324 20.70 -1.74 10.68
N VAL A 325 21.67 -0.83 10.70
CA VAL A 325 23.11 -1.11 10.65
C VAL A 325 23.58 -1.94 11.86
N LEU A 326 23.11 -1.62 13.07
CA LEU A 326 23.44 -2.34 14.30
C LEU A 326 22.71 -3.68 14.42
N SER A 327 21.52 -3.82 13.83
CA SER A 327 20.74 -5.04 13.93
C SER A 327 21.46 -6.21 13.25
N ARG A 328 21.73 -7.24 14.05
CA ARG A 328 22.31 -8.53 13.64
C ARG A 328 21.25 -9.55 13.23
N HIS A 329 19.98 -9.14 13.15
CA HIS A 329 18.90 -10.07 12.79
C HIS A 329 19.18 -10.69 11.41
N PRO A 330 19.04 -12.02 11.23
CA PRO A 330 19.45 -12.72 10.01
C PRO A 330 18.81 -12.15 8.75
N LEU A 331 17.54 -11.74 8.82
CA LEU A 331 16.84 -11.07 7.71
C LEU A 331 17.46 -9.71 7.34
N VAL A 332 17.85 -8.91 8.31
CA VAL A 332 18.47 -7.59 8.08
C VAL A 332 19.86 -7.77 7.48
N VAL A 333 20.63 -8.74 7.96
CA VAL A 333 21.95 -9.09 7.43
C VAL A 333 21.84 -9.58 5.98
N GLU A 334 20.83 -10.39 5.68
CA GLU A 334 20.61 -10.88 4.32
C GLU A 334 20.21 -9.77 3.35
N VAL A 335 19.32 -8.87 3.77
CA VAL A 335 18.97 -7.67 3.00
C VAL A 335 20.19 -6.78 2.78
N LYS A 336 20.98 -6.49 3.83
CA LYS A 336 22.26 -5.76 3.72
C LYS A 336 23.22 -6.41 2.73
N ARG A 337 23.35 -7.74 2.76
CA ARG A 337 24.25 -8.50 1.89
C ARG A 337 23.78 -8.45 0.43
N GLN A 338 22.47 -8.50 0.17
CA GLN A 338 21.92 -8.31 -1.17
C GLN A 338 22.14 -6.88 -1.68
N PHE A 339 21.95 -5.87 -0.83
CA PHE A 339 22.25 -4.48 -1.17
C PHE A 339 23.76 -4.26 -1.44
N CYS A 340 24.67 -4.82 -0.63
CA CYS A 340 26.12 -4.74 -0.86
C CYS A 340 26.60 -5.52 -2.09
N ARG A 341 25.87 -6.55 -2.52
CA ARG A 341 26.18 -7.30 -3.75
C ARG A 341 25.68 -6.61 -5.03
N SER A 342 24.81 -5.60 -4.93
CA SER A 342 24.36 -4.83 -6.08
C SER A 342 25.51 -4.01 -6.67
N GLU A 343 25.91 -4.31 -7.92
CA GLU A 343 27.03 -3.64 -8.60
C GLU A 343 26.90 -2.11 -8.66
N LYS A 344 25.68 -1.58 -8.70
CA LYS A 344 25.42 -0.13 -8.75
C LYS A 344 25.93 0.61 -7.51
N MET A 345 25.95 -0.04 -6.34
CA MET A 345 26.43 0.60 -5.11
C MET A 345 27.94 0.41 -4.91
N LYS A 346 28.53 -0.66 -5.46
CA LYS A 346 30.01 -0.79 -5.55
C LYS A 346 30.61 0.29 -6.44
N MET A 347 29.90 0.75 -7.47
CA MET A 347 30.31 1.93 -8.25
C MET A 347 30.19 3.22 -7.43
N LEU A 348 29.09 3.45 -6.71
CA LEU A 348 28.90 4.66 -5.88
C LEU A 348 29.89 4.74 -4.69
N LEU A 349 30.19 3.61 -4.03
CA LEU A 349 31.18 3.53 -2.94
C LEU A 349 32.64 3.56 -3.42
N ARG A 350 32.90 3.38 -4.72
CA ARG A 350 34.22 3.60 -5.34
C ARG A 350 34.39 5.02 -5.89
N ALA A 351 33.30 5.77 -5.99
CA ALA A 351 33.25 7.11 -6.58
C ALA A 351 33.11 8.24 -5.55
N GLY A 352 33.03 7.92 -4.25
CA GLY A 352 33.11 8.87 -3.13
C GLY A 352 34.28 8.52 -2.23
#